data_AF-A0A839WQV9-F1
#
_entry.id   AF-A0A839WQV9-F1
#
_cell.length_a   1.000
_cell.length_b   1.000
_cell.length_c   1.000
_cell.angle_alpha   90.00
_cell.angle_beta   90.00
_cell.angle_gamma   90.00
#
_symmetry.space_group_name_H-M   'P 1'
#
loop_
_entity.id
_entity.type
_entity.pdbx_description
1 polymer ?
#
loop_
_entity_poly.entity_id
_entity_poly.type
_entity_poly.pdbx_seq_one_letter_code
_entity_poly.pdbx_strand_id
1 'polypeptide(L)'
;MSTETNHHPAHEAAHDAHGHGSMRDYVIGFVLSVILTVIPFWLVMGEVIESRVWTVALIMVFGAIQIVVHMIYFLHMNRKSEGGWILMSLLFTGIIIVIALVGSLWVMYHLNYNMMPMSPEQMRVAP
;
A
#
# COMPACT_ATOMS: atom_id res chain seq x y z
N MET A 1 7.61 -75.00 2.49
CA MET A 1 8.32 -73.91 3.18
C MET A 1 7.42 -72.68 3.13
N SER A 2 7.31 -72.00 4.27
CA SER A 2 6.13 -71.27 4.74
C SER A 2 5.88 -69.91 4.09
N THR A 3 4.60 -69.64 3.80
CA THR A 3 3.86 -68.36 3.82
C THR A 3 4.60 -67.04 3.56
N GLU A 4 4.23 -66.39 2.45
CA GLU A 4 4.39 -64.96 2.19
C GLU A 4 3.75 -64.12 3.31
N THR A 5 4.55 -63.31 4.00
CA THR A 5 4.05 -62.27 4.90
C THR A 5 3.91 -60.95 4.13
N ASN A 6 2.70 -60.71 3.62
CA ASN A 6 2.24 -59.41 3.17
C ASN A 6 2.25 -58.43 4.35
N HIS A 7 3.28 -57.58 4.43
CA HIS A 7 3.31 -56.51 5.40
C HIS A 7 2.66 -55.27 4.78
N HIS A 8 1.37 -55.07 5.08
CA HIS A 8 0.69 -53.79 4.89
C HIS A 8 1.14 -52.86 6.03
N PRO A 9 1.86 -51.75 5.76
CA PRO A 9 1.87 -50.65 6.70
C PRO A 9 0.52 -49.93 6.59
N ALA A 10 -0.09 -49.76 7.76
CA ALA A 10 -1.37 -49.09 7.93
C ALA A 10 -1.38 -47.71 7.27
N HIS A 11 -2.50 -47.41 6.61
CA HIS A 11 -2.90 -46.05 6.29
C HIS A 11 -3.03 -45.24 7.59
N GLU A 12 -1.96 -44.59 8.03
CA GLU A 12 -2.08 -43.43 8.90
C GLU A 12 -2.59 -42.28 8.04
N ALA A 13 -3.90 -42.05 8.15
CA ALA A 13 -4.56 -40.86 7.66
C ALA A 13 -4.12 -39.65 8.51
N ALA A 14 -2.88 -39.21 8.32
CA ALA A 14 -2.45 -37.88 8.70
C ALA A 14 -3.08 -36.90 7.70
N HIS A 15 -4.31 -36.49 8.00
CA HIS A 15 -4.89 -35.27 7.42
C HIS A 15 -4.12 -34.07 7.99
N ASP A 16 -2.88 -33.88 7.53
CA ASP A 16 -2.16 -32.64 7.73
C ASP A 16 -2.90 -31.55 6.97
N ALA A 17 -3.43 -30.60 7.75
CA ALA A 17 -4.22 -29.45 7.35
C ALA A 17 -3.42 -28.46 6.47
N HIS A 18 -3.06 -28.89 5.26
CA HIS A 18 -2.42 -28.06 4.25
C HIS A 18 -3.48 -27.30 3.43
N GLY A 19 -3.99 -26.19 3.97
CA GLY A 19 -4.97 -25.38 3.21
C GLY A 19 -5.23 -23.93 3.64
N HIS A 20 -4.86 -23.50 4.85
CA HIS A 20 -5.41 -22.26 5.42
C HIS A 20 -4.47 -21.04 5.45
N GLY A 21 -3.45 -20.99 4.59
CA GLY A 21 -2.58 -19.80 4.48
C GLY A 21 -3.28 -18.58 3.87
N SER A 22 -4.01 -18.76 2.77
CA SER A 22 -4.58 -17.62 2.02
C SER A 22 -5.77 -16.96 2.72
N MET A 23 -6.64 -17.76 3.34
CA MET A 23 -7.85 -17.24 3.99
C MET A 23 -7.51 -16.44 5.25
N ARG A 24 -6.52 -16.89 6.03
CA ARG A 24 -6.03 -16.18 7.22
C ARG A 24 -5.34 -14.87 6.84
N ASP A 25 -4.47 -14.89 5.82
CA ASP A 25 -3.76 -13.69 5.37
C ASP A 25 -4.71 -12.64 4.77
N TYR A 26 -5.73 -13.08 4.02
CA TYR A 26 -6.77 -12.20 3.51
C TYR A 26 -7.58 -11.54 4.64
N VAL A 27 -7.97 -12.32 5.65
CA VAL A 27 -8.70 -11.80 6.83
C VAL A 27 -7.83 -10.83 7.63
N ILE A 28 -6.54 -11.12 7.83
CA ILE A 28 -5.61 -10.21 8.51
C ILE A 28 -5.49 -8.90 7.71
N GLY A 29 -5.28 -8.98 6.40
CA GLY A 29 -5.21 -7.81 5.53
C GLY A 29 -6.49 -6.98 5.52
N PHE A 30 -7.64 -7.64 5.52
CA PHE A 30 -8.94 -7.01 5.62
C PHE A 30 -9.07 -6.24 6.95
N VAL A 31 -8.81 -6.89 8.08
CA VAL A 31 -8.86 -6.23 9.39
C VAL A 31 -7.88 -5.07 9.49
N LEU A 32 -6.64 -5.23 9.00
CA LEU A 32 -5.65 -4.16 8.97
C LEU A 32 -6.13 -2.96 8.15
N SER A 33 -6.70 -3.22 6.96
CA SER A 33 -7.22 -2.19 6.06
C SER A 33 -8.42 -1.44 6.64
N VAL A 34 -9.25 -2.11 7.43
CA VAL A 34 -10.39 -1.51 8.13
C VAL A 34 -9.90 -0.64 9.29
N ILE A 35 -8.97 -1.14 10.11
CA ILE A 35 -8.40 -0.35 11.21
C ILE A 35 -7.71 0.90 10.67
N LEU A 36 -6.90 0.76 9.62
CA LEU A 36 -6.14 1.86 9.04
C LEU A 36 -7.02 2.90 8.35
N THR A 37 -8.27 2.57 7.99
CA THR A 37 -9.25 3.53 7.45
C THR A 37 -10.11 4.17 8.55
N VAL A 38 -10.49 3.40 9.57
CA VAL A 38 -11.29 3.92 10.69
C VAL A 38 -10.51 4.97 11.50
N ILE A 39 -9.20 4.78 11.72
CA ILE A 39 -8.36 5.74 12.46
C ILE A 39 -8.39 7.15 11.84
N PRO A 40 -8.04 7.35 10.55
CA PRO A 40 -8.07 8.68 9.94
C PRO A 40 -9.50 9.24 9.84
N PHE A 41 -10.52 8.40 9.65
CA PHE A 41 -11.92 8.87 9.64
C PHE A 41 -12.36 9.40 11.00
N TRP A 42 -12.02 8.68 12.07
CA TRP A 42 -12.30 9.11 13.43
C TRP A 42 -11.54 10.38 13.80
N LEU A 43 -10.27 10.49 13.37
CA LEU A 43 -9.44 11.68 13.57
C LEU A 43 -10.06 12.93 12.93
N VAL A 44 -10.62 12.81 11.73
CA VAL A 44 -11.29 13.92 11.03
C VAL A 44 -12.62 14.29 11.69
N MET A 45 -13.44 13.29 12.04
CA MET A 45 -14.76 13.50 12.62
C MET A 45 -14.69 14.05 14.06
N GLY A 46 -13.65 13.70 14.79
CA GLY A 46 -13.42 14.19 16.15
C GLY A 46 -12.81 15.59 16.24
N GLU A 47 -12.49 16.23 15.10
CA GLU A 47 -11.78 17.52 15.02
C GLU A 47 -10.62 17.65 16.03
N VAL A 48 -9.90 16.54 16.27
CA VAL A 48 -8.95 16.42 17.39
C VAL A 48 -7.70 17.29 17.22
N ILE A 49 -7.48 17.81 16.01
CA ILE A 49 -6.36 18.66 15.64
C ILE A 49 -6.90 19.98 15.07
N GLU A 50 -6.65 21.09 15.78
CA GLU A 50 -7.07 22.45 15.35
C GLU A 50 -6.48 22.86 14.00
N SER A 51 -5.30 22.32 13.66
CA SER A 51 -4.67 22.54 12.36
C SER A 51 -5.22 21.60 11.30
N ARG A 52 -6.00 22.18 10.38
CA ARG A 52 -6.46 21.51 9.15
C ARG A 52 -5.30 20.98 8.31
N VAL A 53 -4.16 21.68 8.29
CA VAL A 53 -2.98 21.27 7.52
C VAL A 53 -2.37 19.99 8.09
N TRP A 54 -2.22 19.90 9.41
CA TRP A 54 -1.69 18.71 10.07
C TRP A 54 -2.64 17.51 9.92
N THR A 55 -3.95 17.75 10.01
CA THR A 55 -4.97 16.72 9.77
C THR A 55 -4.88 16.14 8.36
N VAL A 56 -4.81 17.01 7.35
CA VAL A 56 -4.67 16.58 5.94
C VAL A 56 -3.37 15.82 5.71
N ALA A 57 -2.24 16.32 6.24
CA ALA A 57 -0.95 15.64 6.11
C ALA A 57 -0.99 14.22 6.72
N LEU A 58 -1.60 14.06 7.89
CA LEU A 58 -1.70 12.76 8.56
C LEU A 58 -2.57 11.79 7.76
N ILE A 59 -3.73 12.24 7.24
CA ILE A 59 -4.60 11.40 6.39
C ILE A 59 -3.85 10.95 5.13
N MET A 60 -3.08 11.84 4.50
CA MET A 60 -2.27 11.49 3.33
C MET A 60 -1.24 10.39 3.64
N VAL A 61 -0.61 10.45 4.81
CA VAL A 61 0.31 9.39 5.27
C VAL A 61 -0.43 8.07 5.50
N PHE A 62 -1.57 8.10 6.19
CA PHE A 62 -2.42 6.90 6.38
C PHE A 62 -2.87 6.31 5.04
N GLY A 63 -3.26 7.14 4.07
CA GLY A 63 -3.62 6.73 2.73
C GLY A 63 -2.46 6.08 1.96
N ALA A 64 -1.25 6.62 2.07
CA ALA A 64 -0.06 6.01 1.49
C ALA A 64 0.22 4.62 2.08
N ILE A 65 0.13 4.47 3.40
CA ILE A 65 0.29 3.17 4.08
C ILE A 65 -0.83 2.21 3.65
N GLN A 66 -2.06 2.68 3.48
CA GLN A 66 -3.20 1.89 3.03
C GLN A 66 -2.96 1.27 1.65
N ILE A 67 -2.38 2.03 0.71
CA ILE A 67 -2.01 1.52 -0.61
C ILE A 67 -1.03 0.35 -0.46
N VAL A 68 -0.02 0.48 0.41
CA VAL A 68 0.96 -0.57 0.67
C VAL A 68 0.33 -1.81 1.30
N VAL A 69 -0.53 -1.64 2.31
CA VAL A 69 -1.26 -2.75 2.96
C VAL A 69 -2.15 -3.47 1.93
N HIS A 70 -2.91 -2.74 1.14
CA HIS A 70 -3.79 -3.34 0.14
C HIS A 70 -3.01 -4.16 -0.91
N MET A 71 -1.89 -3.60 -1.36
CA MET A 71 -0.98 -4.22 -2.31
C MET A 71 -0.28 -5.47 -1.77
N ILE A 72 0.02 -5.55 -0.47
CA ILE A 72 0.64 -6.72 0.16
C ILE A 72 -0.38 -7.83 0.42
N TYR A 73 -1.55 -7.49 0.95
CA TYR A 73 -2.51 -8.48 1.46
C TYR A 73 -3.61 -8.87 0.47
N PHE A 74 -4.13 -7.93 -0.33
CA PHE A 74 -5.22 -8.19 -1.27
C PHE A 74 -4.69 -8.57 -2.65
N LEU A 75 -3.65 -7.89 -3.12
CA LEU A 75 -2.98 -8.24 -4.37
C LEU A 75 -1.97 -9.38 -4.12
N HIS A 76 -2.45 -10.47 -3.53
CA HIS A 76 -1.73 -11.69 -3.18
C HIS A 76 -1.07 -12.31 -4.42
N MET A 77 0.00 -11.72 -4.93
CA MET A 77 0.93 -12.42 -5.80
C MET A 77 1.59 -13.44 -4.88
N ASN A 78 1.19 -14.69 -5.02
CA ASN A 78 1.69 -15.83 -4.26
C ASN A 78 3.14 -15.58 -3.82
N ARG A 79 3.35 -15.30 -2.53
CA ARG A 79 4.69 -15.33 -1.90
C ARG A 79 5.36 -16.71 -2.02
N LYS A 80 4.71 -17.65 -2.72
CA LYS A 80 5.13 -19.01 -2.98
C LYS A 80 5.37 -19.35 -4.47
N SER A 81 5.04 -18.51 -5.46
CA SER A 81 5.18 -18.94 -6.88
C SER A 81 6.21 -18.20 -7.74
N GLU A 82 6.63 -16.98 -7.40
CA GLU A 82 7.68 -16.24 -8.15
C GLU A 82 8.59 -15.39 -7.23
N GLY A 83 9.18 -16.02 -6.20
CA GLY A 83 10.53 -15.74 -5.69
C GLY A 83 10.97 -14.31 -5.31
N GLY A 84 10.07 -13.35 -5.11
CA GLY A 84 10.43 -11.97 -4.74
C GLY A 84 10.79 -11.05 -5.92
N TRP A 85 10.90 -11.57 -7.14
CA TRP A 85 11.17 -10.76 -8.34
C TRP A 85 10.02 -9.80 -8.68
N ILE A 86 8.78 -10.27 -8.50
CA ILE A 86 7.59 -9.42 -8.63
C ILE A 86 7.54 -8.33 -7.56
N LEU A 87 7.96 -8.65 -6.33
CA LEU A 87 8.01 -7.63 -5.28
C LEU A 87 9.01 -6.53 -5.63
N MET A 88 10.15 -6.90 -6.23
CA MET A 88 11.16 -5.94 -6.70
C MET A 88 10.66 -5.08 -7.86
N SER A 89 10.00 -5.68 -8.87
CA SER A 89 9.44 -4.92 -9.98
C SER A 89 8.35 -3.96 -9.52
N LEU A 90 7.52 -4.40 -8.58
CA LEU A 90 6.42 -3.61 -8.05
C LEU A 90 6.93 -2.44 -7.18
N LEU A 91 7.93 -2.68 -6.32
CA LEU A 91 8.60 -1.61 -5.57
C LEU A 91 9.26 -0.59 -6.50
N PHE A 92 9.91 -1.07 -7.56
CA PHE A 92 10.52 -0.20 -8.57
C PHE A 92 9.48 0.69 -9.27
N THR A 93 8.36 0.11 -9.70
CA THR A 93 7.24 0.88 -10.27
C THR A 93 6.65 1.88 -9.26
N GLY A 94 6.49 1.47 -8.01
CA GLY A 94 6.02 2.36 -6.93
C GLY A 94 6.92 3.57 -6.74
N ILE A 95 8.24 3.38 -6.73
CA ILE A 95 9.23 4.47 -6.64
C ILE A 95 9.11 5.41 -7.83
N ILE A 96 8.99 4.88 -9.06
CA ILE A 96 8.81 5.71 -10.26
C ILE A 96 7.55 6.56 -10.15
N ILE A 97 6.43 5.98 -9.71
CA ILE A 97 5.16 6.72 -9.54
C ILE A 97 5.34 7.84 -8.51
N VAL A 98 5.97 7.57 -7.37
CA VAL A 98 6.22 8.59 -6.34
C VAL A 98 7.08 9.72 -6.88
N ILE A 99 8.17 9.41 -7.59
CA ILE A 99 9.04 10.43 -8.19
C ILE A 99 8.29 11.23 -9.25
N ALA A 100 7.50 10.58 -10.10
CA ALA A 100 6.71 11.25 -11.14
C ALA A 100 5.64 12.18 -10.54
N LEU A 101 4.94 11.75 -9.50
CA LEU A 101 3.92 12.56 -8.82
C LEU A 101 4.55 13.74 -8.07
N VAL A 102 5.56 13.50 -7.25
CA VAL A 102 6.26 14.57 -6.50
C VAL A 102 6.96 15.52 -7.46
N GLY A 103 7.64 14.99 -8.48
CA GLY A 103 8.33 15.77 -9.51
C GLY A 103 7.37 16.63 -10.34
N SER A 104 6.23 16.08 -10.76
CA SER A 104 5.22 16.87 -11.51
C SER A 104 4.59 17.96 -10.66
N LEU A 105 4.23 17.67 -9.41
CA LEU A 105 3.70 18.68 -8.48
C LEU A 105 4.73 19.77 -8.19
N TRP A 106 6.00 19.38 -7.97
CA TRP A 106 7.11 20.31 -7.74
C TRP A 106 7.36 21.20 -8.95
N VAL A 107 7.47 20.61 -10.15
CA VAL A 107 7.70 21.37 -11.39
C VAL A 107 6.55 22.33 -11.64
N MET A 108 5.30 21.89 -11.50
CA MET A 108 4.14 22.77 -11.69
C MET A 108 4.12 23.91 -10.66
N TYR A 109 4.39 23.62 -9.38
CA TYR A 109 4.46 24.65 -8.33
C TYR A 109 5.60 25.64 -8.58
N HIS A 110 6.79 25.13 -8.94
CA HIS A 110 7.97 25.93 -9.19
C HIS A 110 7.81 26.82 -10.42
N LEU A 111 7.29 26.27 -11.53
CA LEU A 111 6.97 27.05 -12.72
C LEU A 111 5.87 28.06 -12.42
N ASN A 112 4.80 27.72 -11.69
CA ASN A 112 3.76 28.68 -11.33
C ASN A 112 4.31 29.84 -10.48
N TYR A 113 5.17 29.56 -9.49
CA TYR A 113 5.82 30.61 -8.70
C TYR A 113 6.77 31.47 -9.54
N ASN A 114 7.55 30.85 -10.43
CA ASN A 114 8.54 31.53 -11.26
C ASN A 114 7.95 32.20 -12.52
N MET A 115 6.69 31.91 -12.84
CA MET A 115 5.98 32.46 -13.99
C MET A 115 4.85 33.41 -13.60
N MET A 116 4.66 33.77 -12.32
CA MET A 116 3.74 34.85 -11.95
C MET A 116 4.21 36.13 -12.65
N PRO A 117 3.50 36.58 -13.71
CA PRO A 117 3.93 37.74 -14.49
C PRO A 117 3.83 38.98 -13.61
N MET A 118 4.71 39.95 -13.85
CA MET A 118 4.62 41.29 -13.28
C MET A 118 3.16 41.75 -13.24
N SER A 119 2.72 42.22 -12.06
CA SER A 119 1.39 42.81 -11.91
C SER A 119 1.21 43.90 -12.98
N PRO A 120 0.01 44.06 -13.59
CA PRO A 120 -0.25 45.09 -14.60
C PRO A 120 0.10 46.52 -14.15
N GLU A 121 0.16 46.75 -12.84
CA GLU A 121 0.68 47.96 -12.19
C GLU A 121 2.15 48.24 -12.55
N GLN A 122 3.03 47.24 -12.51
CA GLN A 122 4.47 47.42 -12.77
C GLN A 122 4.80 47.67 -14.25
N MET A 123 3.97 47.21 -15.19
CA MET A 123 4.10 47.51 -16.62
C MET A 123 3.70 48.96 -16.97
N ARG A 124 2.89 49.63 -16.13
CA ARG A 124 2.43 51.01 -16.36
C ARG A 124 3.45 52.07 -15.90
N VAL A 125 4.41 51.71 -15.05
CA VAL A 125 5.43 52.62 -14.48
C VAL A 125 6.82 52.44 -15.11
N ALA A 126 6.92 51.67 -16.20
CA ALA A 126 8.15 51.60 -16.98
C ALA A 126 8.37 52.93 -17.73
N PRO A 127 9.56 53.56 -17.63
CA PRO A 127 9.86 54.83 -18.30
C PRO A 127 9.89 54.73 -19.82
#